data_AF-A0A1J3DY33-F1
#
_entry.id   AF-A0A1J3DY33-F1
#
_cell.length_a   1.000
_cell.length_b   1.000
_cell.length_c   1.000
_cell.angle_alpha   90.00
_cell.angle_beta   90.00
_cell.angle_gamma   90.00
#
_symmetry.space_group_name_H-M   'P 1'
#
loop_
_entity.id
_entity.type
_entity.pdbx_description
1 polymer ?
#
loop_
_entity_poly.entity_id
_entity_poly.type
_entity_poly.pdbx_seq_one_letter_code
_entity_poly.pdbx_strand_id
1 'polypeptide(L)'
;RLAAPMATVTVAQYLLPVISVMVAGHNGELQLSGVALATSFTNVSGFSIMYGLAGALETLCGQAYGAKQYEKIGTYTYSAIASNIP
;
A
#
# COMPACT_ATOMS: atom_id res chain seq x y z
N ARG A 1 -21.46 -1.50 -3.99
CA ARG A 1 -20.81 -2.36 -5.01
C ARG A 1 -19.27 -2.17 -5.08
N LEU A 2 -18.64 -1.60 -4.05
CA LEU A 2 -17.18 -1.38 -4.00
C LEU A 2 -16.43 -2.46 -3.20
N ALA A 3 -17.12 -3.20 -2.32
CA ALA A 3 -16.49 -4.18 -1.44
C ALA A 3 -15.84 -5.36 -2.19
N ALA A 4 -16.46 -5.89 -3.23
CA ALA A 4 -15.92 -7.02 -4.01
C ALA A 4 -14.59 -6.70 -4.73
N PRO A 5 -14.49 -5.58 -5.50
CA PRO A 5 -13.21 -5.21 -6.10
C PRO A 5 -12.17 -4.84 -5.03
N MET A 6 -12.55 -4.15 -3.95
CA MET A 6 -11.62 -3.82 -2.86
C MET A 6 -11.07 -5.07 -2.16
N ALA A 7 -11.92 -6.06 -1.86
CA ALA A 7 -11.48 -7.32 -1.26
C ALA A 7 -10.49 -8.07 -2.18
N THR A 8 -10.73 -8.07 -3.49
CA THR A 8 -9.83 -8.69 -4.47
C THR A 8 -8.46 -7.99 -4.48
N VAL A 9 -8.45 -6.66 -4.42
CA VAL A 9 -7.22 -5.86 -4.35
C VAL A 9 -6.44 -6.14 -3.05
N THR A 10 -7.14 -6.23 -1.91
CA THR A 10 -6.52 -6.55 -0.62
C THR A 10 -5.91 -7.95 -0.63
N VAL A 11 -6.62 -8.95 -1.16
CA VAL A 11 -6.09 -10.33 -1.30
C VAL A 11 -4.85 -10.34 -2.20
N ALA A 12 -4.88 -9.65 -3.34
CA ALA A 12 -3.74 -9.58 -4.24
C ALA A 12 -2.52 -8.91 -3.58
N GLN A 13 -2.73 -7.83 -2.80
CA GLN A 13 -1.64 -7.17 -2.06
C GLN A 13 -0.98 -8.07 -1.02
N TYR A 14 -1.74 -8.88 -0.29
CA TYR A 14 -1.17 -9.84 0.67
C TYR A 14 -0.50 -11.04 0.00
N LEU A 15 -0.94 -11.44 -1.19
CA LEU A 15 -0.33 -12.55 -1.92
C LEU A 15 1.08 -12.24 -2.44
N LEU A 16 1.38 -10.98 -2.78
CA LEU A 16 2.70 -10.56 -3.26
C LEU A 16 3.86 -10.91 -2.30
N PRO A 17 3.86 -10.46 -1.03
CA PRO A 17 4.92 -10.82 -0.09
C PRO A 17 4.93 -12.32 0.22
N VAL A 18 3.76 -12.98 0.24
CA VAL A 18 3.63 -14.42 0.47
C VAL A 18 4.32 -15.24 -0.64
N ILE A 19 4.16 -14.86 -1.90
CA ILE A 19 4.87 -15.48 -3.03
C ILE A 19 6.38 -15.25 -2.92
N SER A 20 6.79 -14.04 -2.55
CA SER A 20 8.21 -13.69 -2.36
C SER A 20 8.88 -14.56 -1.28
N VAL A 21 8.20 -14.77 -0.16
CA VAL A 21 8.63 -15.65 0.93
C VAL A 21 8.65 -17.12 0.49
N MET A 22 7.66 -17.60 -0.25
CA MET A 22 7.64 -18.97 -0.78
C MET A 22 8.82 -19.25 -1.73
N VAL A 23 9.15 -18.31 -2.62
CA VAL A 23 10.28 -18.45 -3.54
C VAL A 23 11.61 -18.38 -2.79
N ALA A 24 11.74 -17.50 -1.80
CA ALA A 24 12.94 -17.40 -0.97
C ALA A 24 13.14 -18.62 -0.06
N GLY A 25 12.06 -19.21 0.46
CA GLY A 25 12.09 -20.37 1.36
C GLY A 25 12.66 -21.63 0.72
N HIS A 26 12.50 -21.83 -0.60
CA HIS A 26 13.15 -22.92 -1.32
C HIS A 26 14.69 -22.83 -1.35
N ASN A 27 15.26 -21.64 -1.10
CA ASN A 27 16.71 -21.41 -1.16
C ASN A 27 17.42 -21.58 0.19
N GLY A 28 16.69 -21.83 1.28
CA GLY A 28 17.25 -22.12 2.61
C GLY A 28 16.67 -21.26 3.75
N GLU A 29 16.84 -21.73 4.99
CA GLU A 29 16.33 -21.07 6.20
C GLU A 29 16.96 -19.69 6.45
N LEU A 30 18.22 -19.50 6.04
CA LEU A 30 18.93 -18.23 6.20
C LEU A 30 18.30 -17.12 5.35
N GLN A 31 17.97 -17.43 4.09
CA GLN A 31 17.32 -16.50 3.18
C GLN A 31 15.89 -16.19 3.63
N LEU A 32 15.17 -17.21 4.14
CA LEU A 32 13.83 -17.03 4.67
C LEU A 32 13.80 -16.04 5.85
N SER A 33 14.72 -16.21 6.81
CA SER A 33 14.87 -15.31 7.96
C SER A 33 15.25 -13.89 7.53
N GLY A 34 16.18 -13.77 6.57
CA GLY A 34 16.56 -12.47 5.99
C GLY A 34 15.41 -11.74 5.32
N VAL A 35 14.60 -12.43 4.52
CA VAL A 35 13.40 -11.86 3.86
C VAL A 35 12.33 -11.47 4.89
N ALA A 36 12.13 -12.28 5.94
CA ALA A 36 11.18 -11.95 7.00
C ALA A 36 11.57 -10.68 7.78
N LEU A 37 12.86 -10.52 8.11
CA LEU A 37 13.39 -9.32 8.75
C LEU A 37 13.31 -8.10 7.84
N ALA A 38 13.73 -8.24 6.57
CA ALA A 38 13.63 -7.17 5.59
C ALA A 38 12.19 -6.70 5.41
N THR A 39 11.25 -7.64 5.25
CA THR A 39 9.82 -7.34 5.13
C THR A 39 9.29 -6.62 6.38
N SER A 40 9.66 -7.08 7.58
CA SER A 40 9.26 -6.43 8.83
C SER A 40 9.80 -5.00 8.94
N PHE A 41 11.07 -4.80 8.58
CA PHE A 41 11.70 -3.49 8.61
C PHE A 41 11.07 -2.53 7.59
N THR A 42 10.88 -2.95 6.35
CA THR A 42 10.23 -2.15 5.30
C THR A 42 8.77 -1.86 5.64
N ASN A 43 8.05 -2.80 6.28
CA ASN A 43 6.69 -2.57 6.73
C ASN A 43 6.60 -1.45 7.77
N VAL A 44 7.46 -1.47 8.78
CA VAL A 44 7.44 -0.47 9.86
C VAL A 44 7.97 0.89 9.39
N SER A 45 9.06 0.90 8.62
CA SER A 45 9.73 2.14 8.20
C SER A 45 9.08 2.83 7.01
N GLY A 46 8.51 2.09 6.07
CA GLY A 46 8.01 2.63 4.80
C GLY A 46 6.53 2.39 4.58
N PHE A 47 6.12 1.13 4.44
CA PHE A 47 4.75 0.81 4.01
C PHE A 47 3.69 1.31 4.98
N SER A 48 3.91 1.25 6.30
CA SER A 48 2.96 1.77 7.29
C SER A 48 2.69 3.27 7.12
N ILE A 49 3.73 4.06 6.80
CA ILE A 49 3.60 5.50 6.55
C ILE A 49 2.85 5.73 5.23
N MET A 50 3.20 4.99 4.17
CA MET A 50 2.50 5.06 2.88
C MET A 50 1.01 4.76 3.00
N TYR A 51 0.64 3.65 3.63
CA TYR A 51 -0.77 3.29 3.84
C TYR A 51 -1.50 4.31 4.71
N GLY A 52 -0.84 4.86 5.75
CA GLY A 52 -1.39 5.92 6.58
C GLY A 52 -1.70 7.20 5.80
N LEU A 53 -0.77 7.65 4.94
CA LEU A 53 -1.01 8.80 4.06
C LEU A 53 -2.14 8.52 3.07
N ALA A 54 -2.17 7.33 2.44
CA ALA A 54 -3.23 6.94 1.52
C ALA A 54 -4.62 6.99 2.18
N GLY A 55 -4.75 6.59 3.45
CA GLY A 55 -6.00 6.72 4.21
C GLY A 55 -6.45 8.18 4.39
N ALA A 56 -5.51 9.11 4.59
CA ALA A 56 -5.82 10.54 4.62
C ALA A 56 -6.36 11.05 3.27
N LEU A 57 -5.79 10.57 2.15
CA LEU A 57 -6.32 10.86 0.81
C LEU A 57 -7.72 10.29 0.61
N GLU A 58 -8.01 9.09 1.09
CA GLU A 58 -9.33 8.49 0.95
C GLU A 58 -10.42 9.37 1.57
N THR A 59 -10.10 10.00 2.72
CA THR A 59 -10.97 10.99 3.38
C THR A 59 -11.09 12.29 2.57
N LEU A 60 -9.97 12.90 2.16
CA LEU A 60 -9.96 14.16 1.41
C LEU A 60 -10.64 14.02 0.04
N CYS A 61 -10.34 12.95 -0.69
CA CYS A 61 -10.93 12.65 -1.98
C CYS A 61 -12.40 12.27 -1.84
N GLY A 62 -12.80 11.54 -0.78
CA GLY A 62 -14.19 11.25 -0.49
C GLY A 62 -15.02 12.51 -0.24
N GLN A 63 -14.48 13.45 0.54
CA GLN A 63 -15.11 14.76 0.77
C GLN A 63 -15.17 15.60 -0.51
N ALA A 64 -14.08 15.69 -1.28
CA ALA A 64 -14.03 16.45 -2.53
C ALA A 64 -14.98 15.87 -3.60
N TYR A 65 -15.08 14.53 -3.69
CA TYR A 65 -16.02 13.85 -4.58
C TYR A 65 -17.47 14.13 -4.17
N GLY A 66 -17.79 14.09 -2.88
CA GLY A 66 -19.11 14.46 -2.35
C GLY A 66 -19.49 15.93 -2.63
N ALA A 67 -18.50 16.83 -2.60
CA ALA A 67 -18.66 18.24 -2.94
C ALA A 67 -18.61 18.54 -4.46
N LYS A 68 -18.54 17.50 -5.32
CA LYS A 68 -18.38 17.60 -6.78
C LYS A 68 -17.14 18.41 -7.24
N GLN A 69 -16.11 18.49 -6.40
CA GLN A 69 -14.85 19.18 -6.68
C GLN A 69 -13.80 18.21 -7.28
N TYR A 70 -14.08 17.70 -8.48
CA TYR A 70 -13.25 16.67 -9.13
C TYR A 70 -11.82 17.12 -9.45
N GLU A 71 -11.62 18.41 -9.73
CA GLU A 71 -10.28 18.96 -9.99
C GLU A 71 -9.36 18.83 -8.77
N LYS A 72 -9.90 19.04 -7.56
CA LYS A 72 -9.13 18.92 -6.32
C LYS A 72 -8.71 17.48 -6.00
N ILE A 73 -9.47 16.48 -6.42
CA ILE A 73 -9.12 15.05 -6.25
C ILE A 73 -7.80 14.75 -6.97
N GLY A 74 -7.66 15.27 -8.20
CA GLY A 74 -6.43 15.15 -8.99
C GLY A 74 -5.26 15.83 -8.28
N THR A 75 -5.42 17.09 -7.88
CA THR A 75 -4.38 17.85 -7.17
C THR A 75 -3.94 17.15 -5.88
N TYR A 76 -4.86 16.66 -5.05
CA TYR A 76 -4.52 15.94 -3.82
C TYR A 76 -3.72 14.67 -4.10
N THR A 77 -4.11 13.91 -5.11
CA THR A 77 -3.43 12.66 -5.49
C THR A 77 -2.01 12.93 -6.00
N TYR A 78 -1.82 13.93 -6.87
CA TYR A 78 -0.50 14.31 -7.36
C TYR A 78 0.40 14.85 -6.24
N SER A 79 -0.12 15.71 -5.36
CA SER A 79 0.65 16.22 -4.21
C SER A 79 1.06 15.11 -3.26
N ALA A 80 0.21 14.11 -3.03
CA ALA A 80 0.54 12.97 -2.20
C ALA A 80 1.60 12.06 -2.81
N ILE A 81 1.53 11.81 -4.12
CA ILE A 81 2.57 11.06 -4.84
C ILE A 81 3.91 11.79 -4.75
N ALA A 82 3.93 13.11 -4.97
CA ALA A 82 5.13 13.92 -4.85
C ALA A 82 5.72 13.91 -3.43
N SER A 83 4.87 13.90 -2.39
CA SER A 83 5.30 13.81 -0.99
C SER A 83 5.83 12.43 -0.61
N ASN A 84 5.52 11.38 -1.37
CA ASN A 84 5.93 10.01 -1.08
C ASN A 84 7.22 9.61 -1.81
N ILE A 85 7.67 10.40 -2.77
CA ILE A 85 8.98 10.27 -3.41
C ILE A 85 10.04 10.90 -2.50
N PRO A 86 11.00 10.12 -1.98
CA PRO A 86 12.11 10.65 -1.20
C PRO A 86 13.09 11.46 -2.04
#